data_AF-A0A848U7J0-F1
#
_entry.id   AF-A0A848U7J0-F1
#
_cell.length_a   1.000
_cell.length_b   1.000
_cell.length_c   1.000
_cell.angle_alpha   90.00
_cell.angle_beta   90.00
_cell.angle_gamma   90.00
#
_symmetry.space_group_name_H-M   'P 1'
#
loop_
_entity.id
_entity.type
_entity.pdbx_description
1 polymer ?
#
loop_
_entity_poly.entity_id
_entity_poly.type
_entity_poly.pdbx_seq_one_letter_code
_entity_poly.pdbx_strand_id
1 'polypeptide(L)'
;MAVTPGVASAADVVIGVPNWPSVKATANIMKIVLEDNLGLEVELQDSTNPVIFEAMDKGSMHVHPEVWLPNQKSLYDQYADALTINQHPAAAV
;
A
#
# COMPACT_ATOMS: atom_id res chain seq x y z
N MET A 1 21.11 15.92 -31.71
CA MET A 1 20.90 14.74 -30.85
C MET A 1 19.46 14.84 -30.36
N ALA A 2 18.58 13.94 -30.81
CA ALA A 2 17.18 13.95 -30.39
C ALA A 2 17.07 13.23 -29.04
N VAL A 3 16.56 13.93 -28.02
CA VAL A 3 16.12 13.32 -26.75
C VAL A 3 14.80 12.63 -27.05
N THR A 4 14.80 11.31 -27.06
CA THR A 4 13.56 10.51 -27.01
C THR A 4 12.98 10.66 -25.60
N PRO A 5 11.74 11.14 -25.43
CA PRO A 5 11.09 11.12 -24.13
C PRO A 5 10.92 9.65 -23.71
N GLY A 6 11.53 9.27 -22.59
CA GLY A 6 11.29 7.98 -21.97
C GLY A 6 9.83 7.92 -21.54
N VAL A 7 9.12 6.87 -21.96
CA VAL A 7 7.78 6.55 -21.46
C VAL A 7 7.93 6.29 -19.96
N ALA A 8 7.38 7.17 -19.12
CA ALA A 8 7.27 6.91 -17.70
C ALA A 8 6.26 5.78 -17.52
N SER A 9 6.73 4.60 -17.15
CA SER A 9 5.87 3.52 -16.67
C SER A 9 5.55 3.81 -15.21
N ALA A 10 4.28 3.96 -14.88
CA ALA A 10 3.84 4.02 -13.48
C ALA A 10 3.57 2.60 -13.01
N ALA A 11 3.91 2.27 -11.77
CA ALA A 11 3.57 0.98 -11.19
C ALA A 11 2.05 0.79 -11.17
N ASP A 12 1.59 -0.43 -11.47
CA ASP A 12 0.18 -0.80 -11.40
C ASP A 12 -0.32 -0.78 -9.94
N VAL A 13 0.55 -1.19 -8.99
CA VAL A 13 0.24 -1.22 -7.56
C VAL A 13 1.32 -0.55 -6.73
N VAL A 14 0.96 0.44 -5.92
CA VAL A 14 1.87 1.05 -4.93
C VAL A 14 1.45 0.61 -3.54
N ILE A 15 2.33 -0.07 -2.82
CA ILE A 15 2.11 -0.53 -1.45
C ILE A 15 2.83 0.42 -0.49
N GLY A 16 2.08 1.03 0.43
CA GLY A 16 2.63 1.85 1.50
C GLY A 16 3.15 0.99 2.65
N VAL A 17 4.43 1.11 2.98
CA VAL A 17 5.13 0.24 3.92
C VAL A 17 5.65 1.02 5.13
N PRO A 18 5.01 0.89 6.30
CA PRO A 18 5.56 1.42 7.52
C PRO A 18 6.88 0.75 7.94
N ASN A 19 7.66 1.45 8.78
CA ASN A 19 9.01 1.00 9.14
C ASN A 19 9.04 0.01 10.31
N TRP A 20 8.42 -1.17 10.17
CA TRP A 20 8.60 -2.29 11.09
C TRP A 20 8.70 -3.65 10.38
N PRO A 21 9.32 -4.68 10.99
CA PRO A 21 9.65 -5.91 10.27
C PRO A 21 8.44 -6.71 9.75
N SER A 22 7.35 -6.82 10.52
CA SER A 22 6.18 -7.62 10.10
C SER A 22 5.53 -7.06 8.84
N VAL A 23 5.31 -5.74 8.77
CA VAL A 23 4.71 -5.14 7.57
C VAL A 23 5.63 -5.21 6.37
N LYS A 24 6.95 -5.11 6.55
CA LYS A 24 7.93 -5.32 5.47
C LYS A 24 7.85 -6.74 4.92
N ALA A 25 7.73 -7.75 5.79
CA ALA A 25 7.56 -9.14 5.35
C ALA A 25 6.24 -9.32 4.57
N THR A 26 5.12 -8.83 5.10
CA THR A 26 3.81 -8.89 4.44
C THR A 26 3.81 -8.19 3.09
N ALA A 27 4.38 -6.98 3.00
CA ALA A 27 4.46 -6.21 1.75
C ALA A 27 5.27 -6.93 0.67
N ASN A 28 6.39 -7.55 1.03
CA ASN A 28 7.22 -8.30 0.07
C ASN A 28 6.52 -9.58 -0.41
N ILE A 29 5.81 -10.28 0.48
CA ILE A 29 4.99 -11.44 0.07
C ILE A 29 3.88 -11.01 -0.89
N MET A 30 3.18 -9.90 -0.59
CA MET A 30 2.16 -9.36 -1.48
C MET A 30 2.73 -8.98 -2.84
N LYS A 31 3.88 -8.29 -2.89
CA LYS A 31 4.58 -7.95 -4.13
C LYS A 31 4.85 -9.19 -4.98
N ILE A 32 5.47 -10.22 -4.40
CA ILE A 32 5.77 -11.48 -5.12
C ILE A 32 4.49 -12.10 -5.67
N VAL A 33 3.44 -12.23 -4.85
CA VAL A 33 2.18 -12.85 -5.28
C VAL A 33 1.49 -12.07 -6.39
N LEU A 34 1.48 -10.74 -6.32
CA LEU A 34 0.87 -9.87 -7.33
C LEU A 34 1.67 -9.90 -8.64
N GLU A 35 3.00 -9.86 -8.57
CA GLU A 35 3.89 -9.95 -9.75
C GLU A 35 3.77 -11.33 -10.41
N ASP A 36 3.90 -12.41 -9.64
CA ASP A 36 3.97 -13.77 -10.18
C ASP A 36 2.61 -14.27 -10.71
N ASN A 37 1.51 -13.92 -10.05
CA ASN A 37 0.19 -14.48 -10.40
C ASN A 37 -0.66 -13.55 -11.26
N LEU A 38 -0.44 -12.22 -11.18
CA LEU A 38 -1.25 -11.23 -11.89
C LEU A 38 -0.46 -10.44 -12.93
N GLY A 39 0.88 -10.55 -12.95
CA GLY A 39 1.73 -9.84 -13.92
C GLY A 39 1.75 -8.31 -13.74
N LEU A 40 1.41 -7.83 -12.55
CA LEU A 40 1.36 -6.39 -12.22
C LEU A 40 2.75 -5.87 -11.83
N GLU A 41 3.07 -4.62 -12.17
CA GLU A 41 4.24 -3.92 -11.61
C GLU A 41 3.92 -3.39 -10.21
N VAL A 42 4.65 -3.85 -9.18
CA VAL A 42 4.39 -3.45 -7.79
C VAL A 42 5.54 -2.63 -7.21
N GLU A 43 5.24 -1.43 -6.72
CA GLU A 43 6.18 -0.57 -6.00
C GLU A 43 5.95 -0.66 -4.49
N LEU A 44 7.03 -0.71 -3.71
CA LEU A 44 6.99 -0.59 -2.25
C LEU A 44 7.53 0.79 -1.85
N GLN A 45 6.72 1.58 -1.15
CA GLN A 45 7.11 2.91 -0.69
C GLN A 45 7.08 2.99 0.84
N ASP A 46 8.25 3.23 1.44
CA ASP A 46 8.38 3.41 2.89
C ASP A 46 7.72 4.73 3.32
N SER A 47 6.79 4.68 4.29
CA SER A 47 6.04 5.86 4.74
C SER A 47 5.45 5.69 6.15
N THR A 48 4.75 6.71 6.66
CA THR A 48 4.07 6.66 7.97
C THR A 48 2.58 6.43 7.80
N ASN A 49 1.89 5.87 8.81
CA ASN A 49 0.45 5.62 8.72
C ASN A 49 -0.35 6.85 8.24
N PRO A 50 -0.22 8.06 8.84
CA PRO A 50 -0.98 9.22 8.36
C PRO A 50 -0.78 9.52 6.87
N VAL A 51 0.46 9.44 6.39
CA VAL A 51 0.80 9.72 4.99
C VAL A 51 0.27 8.62 4.07
N ILE A 52 0.31 7.35 4.48
CA ILE A 52 -0.24 6.23 3.70
C ILE A 52 -1.75 6.37 3.57
N PHE A 53 -2.46 6.64 4.68
CA PHE A 53 -3.90 6.85 4.67
C PHE A 53 -4.31 8.03 3.76
N GLU A 54 -3.60 9.17 3.84
CA GLU A 54 -3.82 10.31 2.94
C GLU A 54 -3.52 9.98 1.47
N ALA A 55 -2.45 9.22 1.21
CA ALA A 55 -2.08 8.79 -0.14
C ALA A 55 -3.08 7.79 -0.72
N MET A 56 -3.71 6.96 0.11
CA MET A 56 -4.79 6.06 -0.30
C MET A 56 -6.05 6.82 -0.69
N ASP A 57 -6.43 7.84 0.09
CA ASP A 57 -7.54 8.75 -0.26
C ASP A 57 -7.30 9.47 -1.60
N LYS A 58 -6.05 9.88 -1.84
CA LYS A 58 -5.62 10.51 -3.11
C LYS A 58 -5.43 9.52 -4.27
N GLY A 59 -5.44 8.21 -4.01
CA GLY A 59 -5.18 7.17 -5.00
C GLY A 59 -3.73 7.06 -5.47
N SER A 60 -2.76 7.63 -4.73
CA SER A 60 -1.32 7.49 -5.03
C SER A 60 -0.65 6.30 -4.31
N MET A 61 -1.33 5.71 -3.32
CA MET A 61 -0.98 4.41 -2.72
C MET A 61 -2.24 3.53 -2.71
N HIS A 62 -2.08 2.24 -2.93
CA HIS A 62 -3.22 1.33 -3.15
C HIS A 62 -3.42 0.33 -2.01
N VAL A 63 -2.34 -0.07 -1.32
CA VAL A 63 -2.40 -1.09 -0.26
C VAL A 63 -1.63 -0.64 0.97
N HIS A 64 -2.26 -0.73 2.14
CA HIS A 64 -1.62 -0.66 3.43
C HIS A 64 -1.67 -2.06 4.09
N PRO A 65 -0.55 -2.82 4.10
CA PRO A 65 -0.61 -4.26 4.40
C PRO A 65 -0.97 -4.60 5.85
N GLU A 66 -0.79 -3.67 6.78
CA GLU A 66 -0.95 -3.93 8.21
C GLU A 66 -1.38 -2.65 8.94
N VAL A 67 -2.62 -2.61 9.42
CA VAL A 67 -3.18 -1.54 10.25
C VAL A 67 -3.59 -2.12 11.59
N TRP A 68 -3.11 -1.54 12.69
CA TRP A 68 -3.45 -2.00 14.03
C TRP A 68 -4.65 -1.23 14.57
N LEU A 69 -5.82 -1.88 14.59
CA LEU A 69 -7.01 -1.38 15.26
C LEU A 69 -7.11 -1.96 16.69
N PRO A 70 -7.71 -1.23 17.65
CA PRO A 70 -8.29 0.11 17.53
C PRO A 70 -7.26 1.28 17.59
N ASN A 71 -5.96 1.01 17.72
CA ASN A 71 -4.92 2.04 17.90
C ASN A 71 -4.89 3.09 16.77
N GLN A 72 -5.22 2.71 15.55
CA GLN A 72 -5.29 3.60 14.38
C GLN A 72 -6.72 4.01 14.00
N LYS A 73 -7.70 3.80 14.88
CA LYS A 73 -9.12 4.05 14.58
C LYS A 73 -9.40 5.50 14.15
N SER A 74 -8.75 6.48 14.77
CA SER A 74 -8.94 7.89 14.40
C SER A 74 -8.52 8.18 12.96
N LEU A 75 -7.43 7.57 12.48
CA LEU A 75 -7.00 7.71 11.08
C LEU A 75 -7.94 6.92 10.16
N TYR A 76 -8.29 5.69 10.53
CA TYR A 76 -9.23 4.89 9.76
C TYR A 76 -10.56 5.60 9.55
N ASP A 77 -11.17 6.13 10.61
CA ASP A 77 -12.46 6.83 10.54
C ASP A 77 -12.39 8.09 9.68
N GLN A 78 -11.23 8.77 9.63
CA GLN A 78 -11.03 9.96 8.80
C GLN A 78 -11.09 9.66 7.30
N TYR A 79 -10.68 8.47 6.89
CA TYR A 79 -10.56 8.08 5.48
C TYR A 79 -11.44 6.87 5.12
N ALA A 80 -12.40 6.50 5.97
CA ALA A 80 -13.15 5.24 5.86
C ALA A 80 -13.86 5.08 4.51
N ASP A 81 -14.34 6.18 3.91
CA ASP A 81 -15.04 6.17 2.62
C ASP A 81 -14.13 5.78 1.45
N ALA A 82 -12.81 5.99 1.56
CA ALA A 82 -11.83 5.66 0.54
C ALA A 82 -11.19 4.27 0.72
N LEU A 83 -11.57 3.53 1.76
CA LEU A 83 -10.87 2.32 2.18
C LEU A 83 -11.76 1.09 2.16
N THR A 84 -11.21 -0.02 1.66
CA THR A 84 -11.80 -1.35 1.83
C THR A 84 -11.00 -2.14 2.85
N ILE A 85 -11.63 -2.54 3.95
CA ILE A 85 -10.98 -3.36 4.98
C ILE A 85 -10.93 -4.83 4.55
N ASN A 86 -9.80 -5.49 4.83
CA ASN A 86 -9.66 -6.93 4.62
C ASN A 86 -10.66 -7.71 5.51
N GLN A 87 -11.51 -8.53 4.89
CA GLN A 87 -12.51 -9.36 5.57
C GLN A 87 -11.92 -10.63 6.22
N HIS A 88 -10.66 -10.94 5.93
CA HIS A 88 -9.91 -12.07 6.47
C HIS A 88 -8.58 -11.59 7.09
N PRO A 89 -8.61 -10.79 8.17
CA PRO A 89 -7.40 -10.30 8.81
C PRO A 89 -6.68 -11.44 9.55
N ALA A 90 -5.35 -11.37 9.62
CA ALA A 90 -4.54 -12.31 10.41
C ALA A 90 -4.69 -12.15 11.96
N ALA A 91 -5.52 -11.18 12.40
CA ALA A 91 -5.76 -10.70 13.78
C ALA A 91 -4.59 -9.88 14.38
N ALA A 92 -4.79 -8.88 15.26
CA ALA A 92 -5.93 -8.59 16.13
C ALA A 92 -6.87 -7.47 15.63
N VAL A 93 -8.18 -7.71 15.83
CA VAL A 93 -9.24 -6.68 15.87
C VAL A 93 -9.08 -5.76 17.09
#